data_AF-A0A951XVL8-F1
#
_entry.id   AF-A0A951XVL8-F1
#
_cell.length_a   1.000
_cell.length_b   1.000
_cell.length_c   1.000
_cell.angle_alpha   90.00
_cell.angle_beta   90.00
_cell.angle_gamma   90.00
#
_symmetry.space_group_name_H-M   'P 1'
#
loop_
_entity.id
_entity.type
_entity.pdbx_description
1 polymer ?
#
loop_
_entity_poly.entity_id
_entity_poly.type
_entity_poly.pdbx_seq_one_letter_code
_entity_poly.pdbx_strand_id
1 'polypeptide(L)' 'MADRKSFLVRLPADLLDELNRWARDELRSLNAQIEYLLRDAVRKRRSSHDRSQADGQPPDRTDA' A
#
# COMPACT_ATOMS: atom_id res chain seq x y z
N MET A 1 17.21 3.63 14.44
CA MET A 1 16.62 2.86 13.31
C MET A 1 15.22 2.46 13.73
N ALA A 2 14.20 2.75 12.92
CA ALA A 2 12.84 2.32 13.24
C ALA A 2 12.82 0.79 13.40
N ASP A 3 12.15 0.30 14.43
CA ASP A 3 12.07 -1.13 14.72
C ASP A 3 11.41 -1.86 13.54
N ARG A 4 12.12 -2.83 12.95
CA ARG A 4 11.66 -3.62 11.79
C ARG A 4 11.28 -5.01 12.27
N LYS A 5 10.00 -5.33 12.24
CA LYS A 5 9.50 -6.67 12.58
C LYS A 5 9.53 -7.57 11.34
N SER A 6 10.22 -8.70 11.46
CA SER A 6 10.23 -9.73 10.42
C SER A 6 9.05 -10.68 10.60
N PHE A 7 8.43 -11.08 9.49
CA PHE A 7 7.33 -12.05 9.48
C PHE A 7 7.41 -12.92 8.22
N LEU A 8 6.86 -14.13 8.30
CA LEU A 8 6.81 -15.04 7.15
C LEU A 8 5.59 -14.71 6.28
N VAL A 9 5.80 -14.70 4.96
CA VAL A 9 4.75 -14.51 3.97
C VAL A 9 4.69 -15.76 3.10
N ARG A 10 3.48 -16.24 2.83
CA ARG A 10 3.23 -17.31 1.85
C ARG A 10 2.71 -16.68 0.58
N LEU A 11 3.40 -16.90 -0.53
CA LEU A 11 3.03 -16.39 -1.85
C LEU A 11 3.00 -17.55 -2.85
N PRO A 12 2.12 -17.50 -3.87
CA PRO A 12 2.25 -18.31 -5.07
C PRO A 12 3.65 -18.15 -5.70
N ALA A 13 4.20 -19.24 -6.25
CA ALA A 13 5.56 -19.25 -6.79
C ALA A 13 5.70 -18.35 -8.02
N ASP A 14 4.70 -18.36 -8.90
CA ASP A 14 4.60 -17.49 -10.07
C ASP A 14 4.63 -16.00 -9.70
N LEU A 15 3.88 -15.62 -8.66
CA LEU A 15 3.88 -14.26 -8.14
C LEU A 15 5.27 -13.88 -7.58
N LEU A 16 5.92 -14.78 -6.85
CA LEU A 16 7.26 -14.53 -6.32
C LEU A 16 8.29 -14.31 -7.45
N ASP A 17 8.18 -15.08 -8.54
CA ASP A 17 9.06 -14.93 -9.70
C ASP A 17 8.83 -13.61 -10.42
N GLU A 18 7.57 -13.18 -10.55
CA GLU A 18 7.23 -11.89 -11.15
C GLU A 18 7.75 -10.71 -10.32
N LEU A 19 7.57 -10.76 -8.99
CA LEU A 19 8.14 -9.76 -8.08
C LEU A 19 9.66 -9.71 -8.13
N ASN A 20 10.33 -10.87 -8.28
CA ASN A 20 11.79 -10.93 -8.44
C ASN A 20 12.27 -10.27 -9.73
N ARG A 21 11.59 -10.53 -10.86
CA ARG A 21 11.92 -9.88 -12.15
C ARG A 21 11.74 -8.37 -12.04
N TRP A 22 10.59 -7.93 -11.53
CA TRP A 22 10.32 -6.50 -11.36
C TRP A 22 11.35 -5.82 -10.44
N ALA A 23 11.72 -6.44 -9.31
CA ALA A 23 12.75 -5.90 -8.44
C ALA A 23 14.10 -5.74 -9.15
N ARG A 24 14.49 -6.70 -10.00
CA ARG A 24 15.72 -6.63 -10.80
C ARG A 24 15.68 -5.49 -11.81
N ASP A 25 14.56 -5.32 -12.51
CA ASP A 25 14.38 -4.26 -13.50
C ASP A 25 14.51 -2.86 -12.86
N GLU A 26 14.09 -2.72 -11.60
CA GLU A 26 14.24 -1.48 -10.83
C GLU A 26 15.55 -1.39 -10.02
N LEU A 27 16.47 -2.34 -10.16
CA LEU A 27 17.73 -2.42 -9.40
C LEU A 27 17.52 -2.40 -7.87
N ARG A 28 16.46 -3.05 -7.39
CA ARG A 28 16.11 -3.17 -5.97
C ARG A 28 16.25 -4.61 -5.49
N SER A 29 16.41 -4.76 -4.17
CA SER A 29 16.21 -6.07 -3.55
C SER A 29 14.72 -6.43 -3.56
N LEU A 30 14.41 -7.73 -3.57
CA LEU A 30 13.03 -8.21 -3.48
C LEU A 30 12.32 -7.65 -2.23
N ASN A 31 12.99 -7.62 -1.08
CA ASN A 31 12.40 -7.05 0.14
C ASN A 31 12.09 -5.56 0.01
N ALA A 32 12.98 -4.78 -0.62
CA ALA A 32 12.73 -3.36 -0.86
C ALA A 32 11.57 -3.14 -1.83
N GLN A 33 11.44 -4.00 -2.85
CA GLN A 33 10.31 -3.96 -3.79
C GLN A 33 8.99 -4.27 -3.09
N ILE A 34 8.94 -5.34 -2.28
CA ILE A 34 7.75 -5.70 -1.50
C ILE A 34 7.37 -4.56 -0.53
N GLU A 35 8.34 -3.98 0.17
CA GLU A 35 8.09 -2.86 1.07
C GLU A 35 7.50 -1.66 0.32
N TYR A 36 8.04 -1.31 -0.84
CA TYR A 36 7.53 -0.22 -1.68
C TYR A 36 6.06 -0.45 -2.08
N LEU A 37 5.74 -1.65 -2.59
CA LEU A 37 4.39 -2.01 -3.02
C LEU A 37 3.40 -1.97 -1.87
N LEU A 38 3.76 -2.51 -0.70
CA LEU A 38 2.90 -2.50 0.48
C LEU A 38 2.64 -1.08 0.98
N ARG A 39 3.67 -0.22 1.01
CA ARG A 39 3.52 1.19 1.40
C ARG A 39 2.61 1.94 0.43
N ASP A 40 2.79 1.73 -0.87
CA ASP A 40 1.97 2.37 -1.89
C ASP A 40 0.51 1.90 -1.82
N ALA A 41 0.27 0.59 -1.65
CA ALA A 41 -1.07 0.03 -1.51
C ALA A 41 -1.81 0.60 -0.28
N VAL A 42 -1.13 0.68 0.87
CA VAL A 42 -1.71 1.27 2.10
C VAL A 42 -2.02 2.76 1.90
N ARG A 43 -1.10 3.51 1.27
CA ARG A 43 -1.32 4.94 0.95
C ARG A 43 -2.54 5.12 0.05
N LYS A 44 -2.62 4.39 -1.06
CA LYS A 44 -3.75 4.43 -2.00
C LYS A 44 -5.08 4.08 -1.31
N ARG A 45 -5.09 3.04 -0.46
CA ARG A 45 -6.27 2.68 0.33
C ARG A 45 -6.72 3.83 1.22
N ARG A 46 -5.79 4.46 1.96
CA ARG A 46 -6.11 5.59 2.86
C ARG A 46 -6.65 6.80 2.10
N SER A 47 -6.02 7.20 1.01
CA SER A 47 -6.48 8.33 0.18
C SER A 47 -7.83 8.07 -0.50
N SER A 48 -8.21 6.81 -0.67
CA SER A 48 -9.54 6.46 -1.18
C SER A 48 -10.60 6.57 -0.09
N HIS A 49 -10.29 6.13 1.14
CA HIS A 49 -11.19 6.26 2.30
C HIS A 49 -11.46 7.72 2.70
N ASP A 50 -10.46 8.59 2.55
CA ASP A 50 -10.56 10.01 2.89
C ASP A 50 -11.52 10.76 1.95
N ARG A 51 -11.44 10.47 0.64
CA ARG A 51 -12.39 10.99 -0.35
C ARG A 51 -13.82 10.52 -0.10
N SER A 52 -13.99 9.23 0.23
CA SER A 52 -15.32 8.68 0.54
C SER A 52 -15.96 9.28 1.79
N GLN A 53 -15.19 9.84 2.72
CA GLN A 53 -15.73 10.54 3.90
C GLN A 53 -16.05 12.02 3.62
N ALA A 54 -15.30 12.68 2.74
CA ALA A 54 -15.54 14.08 2.37
C ALA A 54 -16.84 14.27 1.56
N ASP A 55 -17.21 13.31 0.72
CA ASP A 55 -18.43 13.37 -0.11
C ASP A 55 -19.72 13.02 0.66
N GLY A 56 -19.62 12.63 1.94
CA GLY A 56 -20.73 12.16 2.77
C GLY A 56 -21.26 13.16 3.79
N GLN A 57 -20.68 14.36 3.91
CA GLN A 57 -21.17 15.39 4.85
C GLN A 57 -22.07 16.38 4.09
N PRO A 58 -23.40 16.34 4.26
CA PRO A 58 -24.24 17.43 3.79
C PRO A 58 -23.81 18.70 4.55
N PRO A 59 -23.81 19.89 3.91
CA PRO A 59 -23.64 21.14 4.65
C PRO A 59 -24.74 21.19 5.69
N ASP A 60 -24.33 21.27 6.94
CA ASP A 60 -25.22 21.43 8.08
C ASP A 60 -26.02 22.71 7.83
N ARG A 61 -27.27 22.56 7.35
CA ARG A 61 -28.23 23.65 7.37
C ARG A 61 -28.61 23.82 8.82
N THR A 62 -27.84 24.62 9.55
CA THR A 62 -28.37 25.27 10.73
C THR A 62 -29.36 26.32 10.21
N ASP A 63 -30.64 25.97 10.34
CA ASP A 63 -31.78 26.82 10.03
C ASP A 63 -31.79 28.11 10.87
N ALA A 64 -32.26 29.17 10.20
CA ALA A 64 -33.04 30.34 10.66
C ALA A 64 -32.94 30.84 12.12
#